data_AF-A0A1J3J2P7-F1
#
_entry.id   AF-A0A1J3J2P7-F1
#
_cell.length_a   1.000
_cell.length_b   1.000
_cell.length_c   1.000
_cell.angle_alpha   90.00
_cell.angle_beta   90.00
_cell.angle_gamma   90.00
#
_symmetry.space_group_name_H-M   'P 1'
#
loop_
_entity.id
_entity.type
_entity.pdbx_description
1 polymer ?
#
loop_
_entity_poly.entity_id
_entity_poly.type
_entity_poly.pdbx_seq_one_letter_code
_entity_poly.pdbx_strand_id
1 'polypeptide(L)'
;KGSSLTSCPVKKIEIHGFRGTMKEMHMIKHFLDYFPCLKKMEVYVEEKDPTQLGNHEVSKLVLEMFELYNNVHLLVNDYLHKN
;
A
#
# COMPACT_ATOMS: atom_id res chain seq x y z
N LYS A 1 26.19 4.38 -3.58
CA LYS A 1 24.90 4.83 -2.99
C LYS A 1 24.30 5.84 -3.97
N GLY A 2 23.39 5.39 -4.84
CA GLY A 2 22.88 6.22 -5.95
C GLY A 2 21.76 7.15 -5.47
N SER A 3 21.88 8.43 -5.78
CA SER A 3 20.92 9.50 -5.45
C SER A 3 19.62 9.47 -6.28
N SER A 4 19.47 8.47 -7.16
CA SER A 4 18.46 8.47 -8.23
C SER A 4 17.01 8.45 -7.77
N LEU A 5 16.71 7.87 -6.60
CA LEU A 5 15.32 7.74 -6.10
C LEU A 5 14.94 8.87 -5.14
N THR A 6 15.88 9.34 -4.32
CA THR A 6 15.66 10.50 -3.43
C THR A 6 15.49 11.80 -4.21
N SER A 7 16.05 11.91 -5.41
CA SER A 7 15.84 13.03 -6.32
C SER A 7 14.67 12.83 -7.29
N CYS A 8 13.99 11.67 -7.23
CA CYS A 8 12.96 11.32 -8.19
C CYS A 8 11.63 11.99 -7.79
N PRO A 9 11.00 12.77 -8.68
CA PRO A 9 9.73 13.45 -8.41
C PRO A 9 8.55 12.49 -8.57
N VAL A 10 8.63 11.28 -8.00
CA VAL A 10 7.54 10.31 -8.02
C VAL A 10 6.39 10.88 -7.19
N LYS A 11 5.32 11.28 -7.88
CA LYS A 11 4.12 11.87 -7.26
C LYS A 11 3.01 10.85 -7.03
N LYS A 12 3.01 9.75 -7.79
CA LYS A 12 2.01 8.69 -7.76
C LYS A 12 2.66 7.31 -7.83
N ILE A 13 2.18 6.37 -7.03
CA ILE A 13 2.50 4.94 -7.13
C ILE A 13 1.20 4.16 -7.22
N GLU A 14 1.17 3.14 -8.07
CA GLU A 14 0.08 2.18 -8.20
C GLU A 14 0.66 0.78 -7.93
N ILE A 15 0.05 0.05 -6.99
CA ILE A 15 0.43 -1.32 -6.64
C ILE A 15 -0.75 -2.22 -6.98
N HIS A 16 -0.55 -3.16 -7.90
CA HIS A 16 -1.55 -4.15 -8.29
C HIS A 16 -1.22 -5.52 -7.73
N GLY A 17 -2.25 -6.34 -7.52
CA GLY A 17 -2.09 -7.71 -7.04
C GLY A 17 -1.65 -7.80 -5.58
N PHE A 18 -2.00 -6.80 -4.77
CA PHE A 18 -1.61 -6.74 -3.37
C PHE A 18 -2.29 -7.87 -2.58
N ARG A 19 -1.49 -8.70 -1.89
CA ARG A 19 -2.00 -9.87 -1.14
C ARG A 19 -1.97 -9.68 0.37
N GLY A 20 -1.50 -8.54 0.87
CA GLY A 20 -1.45 -8.24 2.31
C GLY A 20 -0.31 -8.92 3.05
N THR A 21 0.74 -9.37 2.35
CA THR A 21 1.88 -10.02 3.00
C THR A 21 2.77 -9.01 3.72
N MET A 22 3.46 -9.46 4.78
CA MET A 22 4.44 -8.63 5.50
C MET A 22 5.54 -8.06 4.59
N LYS A 23 5.89 -8.77 3.51
CA LYS A 23 6.89 -8.29 2.54
C LYS A 23 6.36 -7.12 1.72
N GLU A 24 5.11 -7.20 1.26
CA GLU A 24 4.45 -6.10 0.53
C GLU A 24 4.28 -4.88 1.44
N MET A 25 3.85 -5.08 2.70
CA MET A 25 3.73 -4.01 3.68
C MET A 25 5.07 -3.30 3.94
N HIS A 26 6.16 -4.05 4.06
CA HIS A 26 7.50 -3.47 4.17
C HIS A 26 7.92 -2.67 2.92
N MET A 27 7.56 -3.12 1.72
CA MET A 27 7.83 -2.36 0.49
C MET A 27 7.04 -1.05 0.46
N ILE A 28 5.78 -1.06 0.86
CA ILE A 28 4.94 0.14 0.94
C ILE A 28 5.57 1.15 1.89
N LYS A 29 5.93 0.73 3.11
CA LYS A 29 6.63 1.58 4.06
C LYS A 29 7.91 2.17 3.45
N HIS A 30 8.70 1.34 2.78
CA HIS A 30 9.93 1.80 2.14
C HIS A 30 9.66 2.89 1.09
N PHE A 31 8.62 2.75 0.25
CA PHE A 31 8.27 3.76 -0.73
C PHE A 31 7.82 5.09 -0.10
N LEU A 32 7.05 5.02 0.99
CA LEU A 32 6.63 6.22 1.73
C LEU A 32 7.83 6.96 2.33
N ASP A 33 8.82 6.22 2.85
CA ASP A 33 10.03 6.79 3.43
C ASP A 33 10.99 7.36 2.36
N TYR A 34 11.07 6.74 1.17
CA TYR A 34 12.07 7.06 0.15
C TYR A 34 11.63 8.11 -0.87
N PHE A 35 10.31 8.30 -1.06
CA PHE A 35 9.77 9.23 -2.05
C PHE A 35 9.15 10.46 -1.36
N PRO A 36 9.95 11.48 -0.99
CA PRO A 36 9.45 12.66 -0.29
C PRO A 36 8.47 13.51 -1.13
N CYS A 37 8.41 13.30 -2.44
CA CYS A 37 7.47 13.97 -3.34
C CYS A 37 6.18 13.16 -3.60
N LEU A 38 6.04 11.98 -3.00
CA LEU A 38 4.88 11.11 -3.19
C LEU A 38 3.64 11.76 -2.60
N LYS A 39 2.61 11.95 -3.43
CA LYS A 39 1.33 12.56 -3.03
C LYS A 39 0.21 11.54 -2.93
N LYS A 40 0.28 10.48 -3.74
CA LYS A 40 -0.78 9.49 -3.86
C LYS A 40 -0.21 8.09 -4.05
N MET A 41 -0.78 7.11 -3.36
CA MET A 41 -0.48 5.71 -3.56
C MET A 41 -1.80 4.94 -3.63
N GLU A 42 -2.02 4.21 -4.70
CA GLU A 42 -3.21 3.39 -4.88
C GLU A 42 -2.80 1.93 -4.79
N VAL A 43 -3.50 1.16 -3.95
CA VAL A 43 -3.20 -0.24 -3.71
C VAL A 43 -4.43 -1.07 -4.07
N TYR A 44 -4.27 -1.93 -5.07
CA TYR A 44 -5.30 -2.80 -5.62
C TYR A 44 -5.04 -4.23 -5.18
N VAL A 45 -6.00 -4.80 -4.46
CA VAL A 45 -5.94 -6.16 -3.93
C VAL A 45 -5.96 -7.18 -5.08
N GLU A 46 -5.25 -8.31 -4.91
CA GLU A 46 -5.39 -9.45 -5.82
C GLU A 46 -6.78 -10.07 -5.70
N GLU A 47 -7.53 -10.08 -6.81
CA GLU A 47 -8.92 -10.56 -6.85
C GLU A 47 -9.04 -12.01 -7.32
N LYS A 48 -8.03 -12.55 -8.01
CA LYS A 48 -8.15 -13.86 -8.68
C LYS A 48 -7.73 -15.03 -7.81
N ASP A 49 -6.78 -14.82 -6.92
CA ASP A 49 -6.23 -15.87 -6.06
C ASP A 49 -6.66 -15.69 -4.60
N PRO A 50 -6.87 -16.80 -3.84
CA PRO A 50 -7.07 -16.71 -2.40
C PRO A 50 -5.93 -15.93 -1.73
N THR A 51 -6.29 -14.94 -0.93
CA THR A 51 -5.36 -14.16 -0.11
C THR A 51 -5.82 -14.15 1.35
N GLN A 52 -4.90 -13.84 2.26
CA GLN A 52 -5.26 -13.70 3.67
C GLN A 52 -6.19 -12.50 3.92
N LEU A 53 -6.28 -11.56 2.97
CA LEU A 53 -7.18 -10.41 3.02
C LEU A 53 -8.66 -10.79 2.91
N GLY A 54 -8.99 -12.03 2.51
CA GLY A 54 -10.37 -12.53 2.61
C GLY A 54 -10.83 -12.72 4.06
N ASN A 55 -9.91 -12.81 5.02
CA ASN A 55 -10.23 -12.82 6.45
C ASN A 55 -10.47 -11.36 6.93
N HIS A 56 -11.64 -11.11 7.50
CA HIS A 56 -12.06 -9.79 7.98
C HIS A 56 -11.13 -9.19 9.06
N GLU A 57 -10.59 -10.01 9.96
CA GLU A 57 -9.67 -9.52 10.99
C GLU A 57 -8.33 -9.10 10.37
N VAL A 58 -7.83 -9.89 9.42
CA VAL A 58 -6.58 -9.59 8.71
C VAL A 58 -6.74 -8.34 7.84
N SER A 59 -7.84 -8.21 7.11
CA SER A 59 -8.09 -7.03 6.30
C SER A 59 -8.22 -5.77 7.14
N LYS A 60 -8.91 -5.85 8.29
CA LYS A 60 -9.03 -4.74 9.24
C LYS A 60 -7.66 -4.29 9.77
N LEU A 61 -6.81 -5.23 10.18
CA LEU A 61 -5.45 -4.92 10.64
C LEU A 61 -4.63 -4.22 9.54
N VAL A 62 -4.77 -4.67 8.29
CA VAL A 62 -4.08 -4.06 7.15
C VAL A 62 -4.58 -2.62 6.91
N LEU A 63 -5.89 -2.38 6.99
CA LEU A 63 -6.45 -1.03 6.91
C LEU A 63 -5.94 -0.13 8.04
N GLU A 64 -5.99 -0.59 9.29
CA GLU A 64 -5.46 0.15 10.45
C GLU A 64 -3.98 0.51 10.26
N MET A 65 -3.18 -0.41 9.71
CA MET A 65 -1.79 -0.11 9.36
C MET A 65 -1.65 0.97 8.28
N PHE A 66 -2.54 0.98 7.28
CA PHE A 66 -2.53 2.01 6.24
C PHE A 66 -2.96 3.38 6.77
N GLU A 67 -3.91 3.44 7.70
CA GLU A 67 -4.34 4.69 8.34
C GLU A 67 -3.21 5.37 9.12
N LEU A 68 -2.26 4.60 9.66
CA LEU A 68 -1.07 5.17 10.33
C LEU A 68 -0.13 5.92 9.36
N TYR A 69 -0.25 5.72 8.05
CA TYR A 69 0.54 6.41 7.04
C TYR A 69 -0.11 7.76 6.65
N ASN A 70 -0.06 8.73 7.58
CA ASN A 70 -0.70 10.05 7.53
C ASN A 70 -0.42 10.95 6.30
N ASN A 71 0.53 10.62 5.41
CA ASN A 71 1.05 11.56 4.40
C ASN A 71 0.64 11.27 2.96
N VAL A 72 -0.04 10.14 2.70
CA VAL A 72 -0.40 9.74 1.35
C VAL A 72 -1.87 9.33 1.32
N HIS A 73 -2.64 9.87 0.36
CA HIS A 73 -3.96 9.34 0.06
C HIS A 73 -3.79 7.90 -0.43
N LEU A 74 -3.90 6.97 0.53
CA LEU A 74 -3.90 5.53 0.34
C LEU A 74 -5.34 5.09 0.11
N LEU A 75 -5.65 4.77 -1.15
CA LEU A 75 -6.94 4.19 -1.51
C LEU A 75 -6.75 2.68 -1.63
N VAL A 76 -7.29 1.94 -0.66
CA VAL A 76 -7.48 0.50 -0.75
C VAL A 76 -8.89 0.29 -1.28
N ASN A 77 -9.01 -0.17 -2.53
CA ASN A 77 -10.30 -0.23 -3.21
C ASN A 77 -11.25 -1.25 -2.54
N ASP A 78 -12.54 -0.88 -2.48
CA ASP A 78 -13.75 -1.35 -1.77
C ASP A 78 -13.97 -2.83 -1.33
N TYR A 79 -13.04 -3.77 -1.51
CA TYR A 79 -13.26 -5.15 -1.05
C TYR A 79 -13.28 -5.28 0.49
N LEU A 80 -12.55 -4.42 1.21
CA LEU A 80 -12.45 -4.50 2.67
C LEU A 80 -13.64 -3.87 3.40
N HIS A 81 -14.47 -3.09 2.72
CA HIS A 81 -15.69 -2.50 3.29
C HIS A 81 -16.95 -3.36 3.09
N LYS A 82 -16.85 -4.48 2.37
CA LYS A 82 -18.02 -5.24 1.90
C LYS A 82 -18.33 -6.51 2.71
N ASN A 83 -17.60 -6.77 3.80
CA ASN A 83 -17.82 -7.93 4.68
C ASN A 83 -18.27 -7.49 6.07
#